data_AF-A0A973I380-F1
#
_entry.id   AF-A0A973I380-F1
#
_cell.length_a   1.000
_cell.length_b   1.000
_cell.length_c   1.000
_cell.angle_alpha   90.00
_cell.angle_beta   90.00
_cell.angle_gamma   90.00
#
_symmetry.space_group_name_H-M   'P 1'
#
loop_
_entity.id
_entity.type
_entity.pdbx_description
1 polymer ?
#
loop_
_entity_poly.entity_id
_entity_poly.type
_entity_poly.pdbx_seq_one_letter_code
_entity_poly.pdbx_strand_id
1 'polypeptide(L)'
;MTSAVSTSGTLTPGNNELIGNDFAGLSAGFLAETTDSGENTVDNSVIATAGGQATATQLSNAMNIVVTAAAFDSIKLPTSEGTARQISISNRAGVTIQIYPFSGDNLGNGTNSPISLVTGGSLSFKSFSINDWMIIS
;
A
#
# COMPACT_ATOMS: atom_id res chain seq x y z
N MET A 1 -24.48 -49.34 -25.24
CA MET A 1 -23.91 -48.04 -24.82
C MET A 1 -24.25 -47.03 -25.91
N THR A 2 -25.31 -46.27 -25.73
CA THR A 2 -25.82 -45.31 -26.74
C THR A 2 -25.58 -43.89 -26.24
N SER A 3 -24.74 -43.15 -26.95
CA SER A 3 -24.39 -41.75 -26.67
C SER A 3 -25.63 -40.85 -26.72
N ALA A 4 -25.79 -39.98 -25.72
CA ALA A 4 -26.78 -38.91 -25.76
C ALA A 4 -26.23 -37.70 -26.53
N VAL A 5 -27.04 -37.24 -27.47
CA VAL A 5 -26.93 -35.98 -28.22
C VAL A 5 -27.23 -34.82 -27.28
N SER A 6 -26.38 -33.78 -27.22
CA SER A 6 -26.73 -32.52 -26.53
C SER A 6 -27.35 -31.55 -27.54
N THR A 7 -28.62 -31.23 -27.35
CA THR A 7 -29.31 -30.11 -28.01
C THR A 7 -28.89 -28.79 -27.37
N SER A 8 -28.34 -27.87 -28.16
CA SER A 8 -28.05 -26.49 -27.75
C SER A 8 -29.36 -25.70 -27.61
N GLY A 9 -29.66 -25.22 -26.41
CA GLY A 9 -30.78 -24.31 -26.15
C GLY A 9 -30.43 -22.89 -26.57
N THR A 10 -31.39 -22.18 -27.19
CA THR A 10 -31.27 -20.76 -27.55
C THR A 10 -31.78 -19.90 -26.39
N LEU A 11 -31.03 -18.84 -26.03
CA LEU A 11 -31.38 -17.91 -24.97
C LEU A 11 -32.47 -16.93 -25.44
N THR A 12 -33.60 -16.87 -24.73
CA THR A 12 -34.59 -15.80 -24.87
C THR A 12 -34.28 -14.66 -23.88
N PRO A 13 -34.20 -13.40 -24.33
CA PRO A 13 -34.01 -12.26 -23.43
C PRO A 13 -35.27 -12.05 -22.58
N GLY A 14 -35.18 -12.22 -21.26
CA GLY A 14 -36.32 -11.96 -20.38
C GLY A 14 -36.15 -12.39 -18.92
N ASN A 15 -35.28 -13.35 -18.62
CA ASN A 15 -35.13 -13.88 -17.26
C ASN A 15 -33.67 -13.74 -16.83
N ASN A 16 -33.37 -12.74 -16.01
CA ASN A 16 -32.03 -12.48 -15.47
C ASN A 16 -31.70 -13.43 -14.30
N GLU A 17 -31.93 -14.72 -14.51
CA GLU A 17 -31.52 -15.79 -13.61
C GLU A 17 -30.63 -16.73 -14.43
N LEU A 18 -29.35 -16.78 -14.07
CA LEU A 18 -28.35 -17.69 -14.62
C LEU A 18 -28.73 -19.14 -14.28
N ILE A 19 -29.66 -19.72 -15.03
CA ILE A 19 -30.00 -21.14 -14.94
C ILE A 19 -29.21 -21.93 -15.98
N GLY A 20 -28.05 -22.43 -15.55
CA GLY A 20 -27.38 -23.56 -16.18
C GLY A 20 -26.00 -23.23 -16.75
N ASN A 21 -24.96 -23.77 -16.11
CA ASN A 21 -23.69 -24.25 -16.68
C ASN A 21 -22.85 -23.35 -17.64
N ASP A 22 -23.20 -22.08 -17.87
CA ASP A 22 -22.46 -21.17 -18.75
C ASP A 22 -21.14 -20.65 -18.15
N PHE A 23 -20.76 -21.12 -16.95
CA PHE A 23 -19.43 -20.89 -16.37
C PHE A 23 -18.44 -22.04 -16.63
N ALA A 24 -18.86 -23.15 -17.24
CA ALA A 24 -18.00 -24.31 -17.47
C ALA A 24 -16.94 -24.12 -18.58
N GLY A 25 -16.84 -22.93 -19.17
CA GLY A 25 -15.86 -22.57 -20.20
C GLY A 25 -14.99 -21.35 -19.88
N LEU A 26 -15.15 -20.77 -18.68
CA LEU A 26 -14.21 -19.75 -18.21
C LEU A 26 -12.97 -20.49 -17.73
N SER A 27 -11.98 -20.55 -18.62
CA SER A 27 -10.60 -20.89 -18.27
C SER A 27 -10.27 -20.25 -16.92
N ALA A 28 -9.58 -20.98 -16.05
CA ALA A 28 -9.18 -20.54 -14.70
C ALA A 28 -8.45 -19.18 -14.64
N GLY A 29 -8.22 -18.52 -15.77
CA GLY A 29 -7.80 -17.12 -15.89
C GLY A 29 -8.90 -16.07 -15.65
N PHE A 30 -10.19 -16.41 -15.52
CA PHE A 30 -11.24 -15.44 -15.12
C PHE A 30 -11.51 -15.38 -13.61
N LEU A 31 -10.67 -16.03 -12.79
CA LEU A 31 -10.66 -15.83 -11.33
C LEU A 31 -9.40 -15.09 -10.86
N ALA A 32 -8.67 -14.46 -11.78
CA ALA A 32 -7.62 -13.50 -11.45
C ALA A 32 -8.14 -12.05 -11.60
N GLU A 33 -9.28 -11.74 -10.99
CA GLU A 33 -9.39 -10.43 -10.36
C GLU A 33 -8.71 -10.55 -9.00
N THR A 34 -7.38 -10.58 -9.02
CA THR A 34 -6.59 -10.50 -7.79
C THR A 34 -5.66 -9.33 -7.99
N THR A 35 -6.00 -8.25 -7.29
CA THR A 35 -5.36 -6.93 -7.34
C THR A 35 -5.85 -6.11 -8.54
N ASP A 36 -6.87 -5.28 -8.30
CA ASP A 36 -6.90 -3.96 -8.94
C ASP A 36 -5.48 -3.39 -8.80
N SER A 37 -4.76 -3.27 -9.92
CA SER A 37 -3.41 -2.71 -9.96
C SER A 37 -3.32 -1.26 -9.46
N GLY A 38 -4.44 -0.68 -9.01
CA GLY A 38 -4.56 0.63 -8.41
C GLY A 38 -4.91 0.66 -6.92
N GLU A 39 -4.98 -0.47 -6.18
CA GLU A 39 -5.24 -0.39 -4.74
C GLU A 39 -4.02 0.20 -4.02
N ASN A 40 -4.04 1.51 -3.87
CA ASN A 40 -3.16 2.29 -3.01
C ASN A 40 -3.37 1.78 -1.58
N THR A 41 -2.60 0.77 -1.17
CA THR A 41 -2.78 0.09 0.11
C THR A 41 -2.68 1.11 1.26
N VAL A 42 -3.70 1.14 2.12
CA VAL A 42 -3.81 2.09 3.23
C VAL A 42 -3.67 1.35 4.56
N ASP A 43 -2.75 1.80 5.40
CA ASP A 43 -2.73 1.45 6.82
C ASP A 43 -3.23 2.63 7.65
N ASN A 44 -4.35 2.47 8.34
CA ASN A 44 -4.97 3.49 9.19
C ASN A 44 -4.77 3.23 10.70
N SER A 45 -3.76 2.45 11.06
CA SER A 45 -3.54 2.00 12.44
C SER A 45 -2.08 2.10 12.89
N VAL A 46 -1.25 2.86 12.18
CA VAL A 46 0.19 2.91 12.44
C VAL A 46 0.47 3.46 13.84
N ILE A 47 1.29 2.72 14.58
CA ILE A 47 1.81 3.08 15.90
C ILE A 47 3.30 3.40 15.73
N ALA A 48 3.69 4.63 16.04
CA ALA A 48 5.09 5.02 16.07
C ALA A 48 5.78 4.52 17.36
N THR A 49 7.09 4.33 17.32
CA THR A 49 7.87 3.79 18.44
C THR A 49 9.08 4.66 18.76
N ALA A 50 9.44 4.71 20.05
CA ALA A 50 10.62 5.40 20.52
C ALA A 50 11.93 4.68 20.08
N GLY A 51 13.05 5.39 20.21
CA GLY A 51 14.42 4.84 20.06
C GLY A 51 15.11 5.15 18.73
N GLY A 52 14.50 6.00 17.89
CA GLY A 52 15.11 6.48 16.65
C GLY A 52 15.11 5.43 15.52
N GLN A 53 15.90 5.69 14.48
CA GLN A 53 15.87 4.91 13.23
C GLN A 53 15.90 3.37 13.41
N ALA A 54 16.73 2.88 14.34
CA ALA A 54 16.93 1.45 14.53
C ALA A 54 15.64 0.73 14.96
N THR A 55 14.86 1.37 15.84
CA THR A 55 13.66 0.80 16.47
C THR A 55 12.35 1.36 15.92
N ALA A 56 12.43 2.38 15.06
CA ALA A 56 11.28 2.99 14.40
C ALA A 56 10.42 1.95 13.66
N THR A 57 9.09 2.11 13.76
CA THR A 57 8.12 1.28 13.03
C THR A 57 8.34 1.42 11.53
N GLN A 58 8.63 0.31 10.85
CA GLN A 58 8.80 0.32 9.40
C GLN A 58 7.45 0.32 8.70
N LEU A 59 7.26 1.24 7.77
CA LEU A 59 6.07 1.30 6.94
C LEU A 59 6.14 0.29 5.79
N SER A 60 5.01 -0.32 5.46
CA SER A 60 4.85 -1.26 4.34
C SER A 60 3.90 -0.77 3.25
N ASN A 61 2.99 0.14 3.58
CA ASN A 61 1.88 0.54 2.73
C ASN A 61 2.19 1.84 1.99
N ALA A 62 1.46 2.09 0.90
CA ALA A 62 1.61 3.31 0.11
C ALA A 62 1.00 4.54 0.83
N MET A 63 -0.05 4.34 1.63
CA MET A 63 -0.57 5.36 2.56
C MET A 63 -0.56 4.85 3.99
N ASN A 64 -0.06 5.69 4.91
CA ASN A 64 0.10 5.34 6.32
C ASN A 64 -0.42 6.48 7.19
N ILE A 65 -1.36 6.16 8.08
CA ILE A 65 -1.93 7.12 9.02
C ILE A 65 -1.46 6.72 10.42
N VAL A 66 -0.63 7.56 11.01
CA VAL A 66 -0.09 7.37 12.36
C VAL A 66 -1.12 7.88 13.36
N VAL A 67 -1.76 6.97 14.08
CA VAL A 67 -2.84 7.28 15.03
C VAL A 67 -2.37 7.26 16.48
N THR A 68 -1.25 6.59 16.75
CA THR A 68 -0.68 6.48 18.11
C THR A 68 0.80 6.79 18.08
N ALA A 69 1.24 7.71 18.93
CA ALA A 69 2.63 8.08 19.13
C ALA A 69 2.78 8.86 20.45
N ALA A 70 3.94 8.75 21.07
CA ALA A 70 4.43 9.64 22.11
C ALA A 70 5.42 10.68 21.53
N ALA A 71 5.80 11.67 22.34
CA ALA A 71 6.80 12.66 21.93
C ALA A 71 8.13 11.96 21.58
N PHE A 72 8.70 12.32 20.42
CA PHE A 72 9.92 11.74 19.86
C PHE A 72 9.81 10.29 19.38
N ASP A 73 8.60 9.74 19.30
CA ASP A 73 8.40 8.48 18.60
C ASP A 73 8.65 8.65 17.09
N SER A 74 8.98 7.53 16.48
CA SER A 74 9.52 7.48 15.13
C SER A 74 8.94 6.37 14.30
N ILE A 75 8.85 6.65 13.01
CA ILE A 75 8.53 5.71 11.94
C ILE A 75 9.67 5.75 10.93
N LYS A 76 9.79 4.71 10.11
CA LYS A 76 10.78 4.67 9.03
C LYS A 76 10.20 4.20 7.70
N LEU A 77 10.71 4.78 6.63
CA LEU A 77 10.45 4.30 5.28
C LEU A 77 11.12 2.92 5.08
N PRO A 78 10.58 2.07 4.18
CA PRO A 78 11.30 0.92 3.67
C PRO A 78 12.51 1.37 2.84
N THR A 79 13.34 0.40 2.42
CA THR A 79 14.44 0.63 1.48
C THR A 79 13.97 1.34 0.21
N SER A 80 14.70 2.37 -0.22
CA SER A 80 14.53 2.93 -1.56
C SER A 80 15.07 1.96 -2.61
N GLU A 81 14.17 1.44 -3.42
CA GLU A 81 14.49 0.50 -4.51
C GLU A 81 14.40 1.20 -5.88
N GLY A 82 15.02 2.38 -6.03
CA GLY A 82 15.02 3.14 -7.28
C GLY A 82 13.85 4.12 -7.41
N THR A 83 13.20 4.23 -8.58
CA THR A 83 12.20 5.29 -8.86
C THR A 83 10.73 4.88 -8.67
N ALA A 84 10.49 3.66 -8.18
CA ALA A 84 9.18 3.02 -8.25
C ALA A 84 8.29 3.17 -7.00
N ARG A 85 8.82 3.69 -5.88
CA ARG A 85 8.07 3.71 -4.61
C ARG A 85 7.63 5.11 -4.24
N GLN A 86 6.36 5.23 -3.86
CA GLN A 86 5.77 6.43 -3.28
C GLN A 86 5.08 6.06 -1.97
N ILE A 87 5.34 6.83 -0.92
CA ILE A 87 4.77 6.62 0.41
C ILE A 87 4.25 7.95 0.93
N SER A 88 2.98 7.97 1.30
CA SER A 88 2.32 9.10 1.92
C SER A 88 2.06 8.81 3.39
N ILE A 89 2.36 9.77 4.24
CA ILE A 89 2.27 9.66 5.69
C ILE A 89 1.39 10.80 6.19
N SER A 90 0.42 10.48 7.04
CA SER A 90 -0.36 11.48 7.79
C SER A 90 -0.21 11.25 9.29
N ASN A 91 0.11 12.32 10.02
CA ASN A 91 0.20 12.27 11.47
C ASN A 91 -1.12 12.70 12.12
N ARG A 92 -1.76 11.76 12.82
CA ARG A 92 -2.99 11.94 13.60
C ARG A 92 -2.79 11.66 15.09
N ALA A 93 -1.58 11.38 15.54
CA ALA A 93 -1.26 10.94 16.90
C ALA A 93 -1.22 12.05 17.97
N GLY A 94 -1.62 13.29 17.64
CA GLY A 94 -1.67 14.40 18.60
C GLY A 94 -0.32 15.02 18.97
N VAL A 95 0.80 14.40 18.60
CA VAL A 95 2.18 14.85 18.88
C VAL A 95 3.02 14.90 17.61
N THR A 96 4.15 15.61 17.64
CA THR A 96 5.12 15.60 16.52
C THR A 96 5.90 14.29 16.55
N ILE A 97 6.02 13.64 15.38
CA ILE A 97 6.78 12.40 15.19
C ILE A 97 8.02 12.64 14.33
N GLN A 98 8.96 11.71 14.36
CA GLN A 98 10.12 11.68 13.46
C GLN A 98 9.95 10.62 12.36
N ILE A 99 10.24 11.02 11.13
CA ILE A 99 10.26 10.12 9.97
C ILE A 99 11.72 9.88 9.62
N TYR A 100 12.18 8.65 9.74
CA TYR A 100 13.51 8.25 9.33
C TYR A 100 13.49 7.58 7.95
N PRO A 101 14.59 7.70 7.19
CA PRO A 101 14.81 6.81 6.05
C PRO A 101 15.13 5.39 6.55
N PHE A 102 15.15 4.41 5.63
CA PHE A 102 15.81 3.14 5.92
C PHE A 102 17.30 3.36 6.24
N SER A 103 17.94 2.42 6.94
CA SER A 103 19.37 2.57 7.28
C SER A 103 20.23 2.63 6.03
N GLY A 104 20.98 3.73 5.87
CA GLY A 104 21.80 4.04 4.69
C GLY A 104 21.12 4.98 3.69
N ASP A 105 19.81 5.18 3.81
CA ASP A 105 19.03 6.04 2.91
C ASP A 105 19.04 7.51 3.38
N ASN A 106 18.60 8.40 2.49
CA ASN A 106 18.56 9.85 2.65
C ASN A 106 17.18 10.41 2.26
N LEU A 107 16.62 11.29 3.08
CA LEU A 107 15.34 11.98 2.82
C LEU A 107 15.53 13.38 2.20
N GLY A 108 16.76 13.74 1.84
CA GLY A 108 17.15 15.07 1.33
C GLY A 108 17.79 15.98 2.39
N ASN A 109 17.98 15.52 3.63
CA ASN A 109 18.62 16.26 4.72
C ASN A 109 19.88 15.58 5.28
N GLY A 110 20.37 14.54 4.60
CA GLY A 110 21.53 13.75 5.01
C GLY A 110 21.18 12.28 5.27
N THR A 111 22.17 11.41 5.15
CA THR A 111 22.01 9.98 5.42
C THR A 111 21.50 9.75 6.85
N ASN A 112 20.53 8.85 7.02
CA ASN A 112 19.95 8.48 8.32
C ASN A 112 19.33 9.64 9.11
N SER A 113 19.13 10.80 8.49
CA SER A 113 18.64 11.99 9.17
C SER A 113 17.11 12.04 9.16
N PRO A 114 16.46 12.31 10.31
CA PRO A 114 15.01 12.33 10.39
C PRO A 114 14.42 13.63 9.86
N ILE A 115 13.16 13.56 9.43
CA ILE A 115 12.31 14.73 9.18
C ILE A 115 11.20 14.75 10.22
N SER A 116 10.94 15.90 10.82
CA SER A 116 9.84 16.07 11.77
C SER A 116 8.51 16.25 11.03
N LEU A 117 7.49 15.49 11.45
CA LEU A 117 6.12 15.66 10.99
C LEU A 117 5.24 16.09 12.15
N VAL A 118 4.81 17.35 12.14
CA VAL A 118 3.91 17.91 13.15
C VAL A 118 2.56 17.20 13.16
N THR A 119 1.87 17.25 14.30
CA THR A 119 0.49 16.72 14.40
C THR A 119 -0.43 17.39 13.37
N GLY A 120 -1.31 16.61 12.76
CA GLY A 120 -2.21 17.09 11.71
C GLY A 120 -1.58 17.20 10.32
N GLY A 121 -0.24 17.20 10.23
CA GLY A 121 0.50 17.30 8.99
C GLY A 121 0.53 16.02 8.16
N SER A 122 0.88 16.16 6.90
CA SER A 122 1.10 15.07 5.96
C SER A 122 2.34 15.33 5.12
N LEU A 123 3.05 14.28 4.73
CA LEU A 123 4.18 14.33 3.79
C LEU A 123 4.11 13.13 2.86
N SER A 124 4.45 13.34 1.59
CA SER A 124 4.64 12.26 0.63
C SER A 124 6.08 12.22 0.12
N PHE A 125 6.63 11.03 0.13
CA PHE A 125 7.97 10.71 -0.32
C PHE A 125 7.90 9.90 -1.61
N LYS A 126 8.78 10.20 -2.54
CA LYS A 126 9.02 9.38 -3.73
C LYS A 126 10.49 8.99 -3.77
N SER A 127 10.76 7.70 -3.99
CA SER A 127 12.12 7.23 -4.17
C SER A 127 12.65 7.76 -5.50
N PHE A 128 13.83 8.39 -5.49
CA PHE A 128 14.43 9.04 -6.66
C PHE A 128 15.62 8.22 -7.21
N SER A 129 16.42 7.63 -6.33
CA SER A 129 17.50 6.71 -6.66
C SER A 129 17.61 5.63 -5.58
N ILE A 130 18.53 4.69 -5.78
CA ILE A 130 18.94 3.79 -4.70
C ILE A 130 19.49 4.67 -3.58
N ASN A 131 19.00 4.47 -2.37
CA ASN A 131 19.30 5.19 -1.14
C ASN A 131 18.77 6.64 -1.05
N ASP A 132 18.02 7.17 -2.01
CA ASP A 132 17.53 8.56 -1.94
C ASP A 132 16.02 8.68 -2.17
N TRP A 133 15.40 9.48 -1.31
CA TRP A 133 14.01 9.91 -1.37
C TRP A 133 13.93 11.42 -1.58
N MET A 134 12.86 11.86 -2.24
CA MET A 134 12.47 13.27 -2.34
C MET A 134 11.07 13.49 -1.79
N ILE A 135 10.85 14.65 -1.17
CA ILE A 135 9.51 15.10 -0.78
C ILE A 135 8.80 15.63 -2.03
N ILE A 136 7.55 15.22 -2.23
CA ILE A 136 6.73 15.63 -3.38
C ILE A 136 5.45 16.37 -3.00
N SER A 137 5.06 16.37 -1.72
CA SER A 137 3.96 17.16 -1.17
C SER A 137 4.01 17.20 0.35
#